data_AF-A0A3M1CJF8-F1
#
_entry.id   AF-A0A3M1CJF8-F1
#
_cell.length_a   1.000
_cell.length_b   1.000
_cell.length_c   1.000
_cell.angle_alpha   90.00
_cell.angle_beta   90.00
_cell.angle_gamma   90.00
#
_symmetry.space_group_name_H-M   'P 1'
#
loop_
_entity.id
_entity.type
_entity.pdbx_description
1 polymer ?
#
loop_
_entity_poly.entity_id
_entity_poly.type
_entity_poly.pdbx_seq_one_letter_code
_entity_poly.pdbx_strand_id
1 'polypeptide(L)'
;MLSYQQTSLSSTGRPKWYRRFDLLLYVYIAAAVGVSCIQYLKGAKPLYGEGYTHYNNYLIFKYSFLNLLAGKNLYVTHPEQYYDLFKYSPTFALLMA
;
A
#
# COMPACT_ATOMS: atom_id res chain seq x y z
N MET A 1 -61.99 6.45 30.79
CA MET A 1 -60.76 5.66 30.96
C MET A 1 -60.34 5.18 29.58
N LEU A 2 -59.61 6.00 28.83
CA LEU A 2 -59.20 5.69 27.45
C LEU A 2 -57.80 5.09 27.48
N SER A 3 -57.71 3.80 27.19
CA SER A 3 -56.47 3.04 27.16
C SER A 3 -55.63 3.46 25.95
N TYR A 4 -54.53 4.17 26.19
CA TYR A 4 -53.58 4.56 25.14
C TYR A 4 -52.77 3.31 24.73
N GLN A 5 -53.03 2.78 23.54
CA GLN A 5 -52.29 1.65 22.98
C GLN A 5 -50.92 2.14 22.49
N GLN A 6 -49.86 1.64 23.10
CA GLN A 6 -48.49 1.98 22.75
C GLN A 6 -48.05 1.15 21.54
N THR A 7 -48.16 1.73 20.34
CA THR A 7 -47.69 1.11 19.10
C THR A 7 -46.17 1.02 19.11
N SER A 8 -45.62 -0.18 19.31
CA SER A 8 -44.18 -0.44 19.24
C SER A 8 -43.71 -0.33 17.78
N LEU A 9 -43.06 0.78 17.43
CA LEU A 9 -42.37 0.94 16.15
C LEU A 9 -41.25 -0.11 16.07
N SER A 10 -41.44 -1.16 15.27
CA SER A 10 -40.38 -2.13 14.99
C SER A 10 -39.24 -1.40 14.29
N SER A 11 -38.11 -1.22 14.97
CA SER A 11 -36.89 -0.69 14.37
C SER A 11 -36.41 -1.70 13.33
N THR A 12 -36.86 -1.56 12.08
CA THR A 12 -36.28 -2.26 10.95
C THR A 12 -34.89 -1.65 10.70
N GLY A 13 -33.93 -2.11 11.51
CA GLY A 13 -32.56 -1.65 11.51
C GLY A 13 -31.89 -2.05 10.20
N ARG A 14 -31.84 -1.12 9.23
CA ARG A 14 -31.04 -1.30 8.02
C ARG A 14 -29.61 -1.68 8.45
N PRO A 15 -29.04 -2.80 7.95
CA PRO A 15 -27.70 -3.21 8.33
C PRO A 15 -26.70 -2.12 7.94
N LYS A 16 -26.10 -1.47 8.94
CA LYS A 16 -25.07 -0.43 8.76
C LYS A 16 -23.74 -1.12 8.44
N TRP A 17 -23.64 -1.69 7.24
CA TRP A 17 -22.48 -2.46 6.78
C TRP A 17 -21.15 -1.67 6.89
N TYR A 18 -21.19 -0.34 6.75
CA TYR A 18 -20.05 0.56 6.94
C TYR A 18 -19.56 0.69 8.41
N ARG A 19 -20.31 0.20 9.41
CA ARG A 19 -19.85 0.14 10.81
C ARG A 19 -19.04 -1.13 11.12
N ARG A 20 -18.93 -2.06 10.17
CA ARG A 20 -18.11 -3.27 10.31
C ARG A 20 -16.71 -2.93 9.80
N PHE A 21 -15.94 -2.26 10.64
CA PHE A 21 -14.54 -1.91 10.35
C PHE A 21 -13.75 -3.13 9.86
N ASP A 22 -14.03 -4.31 10.41
CA ASP A 22 -13.42 -5.57 9.99
C ASP A 22 -13.69 -5.88 8.51
N LEU A 23 -14.93 -5.72 8.03
CA LEU A 23 -15.26 -5.97 6.63
C LEU A 23 -14.52 -4.99 5.71
N LEU A 24 -14.48 -3.72 6.08
CA LEU A 24 -13.73 -2.70 5.32
C LEU A 24 -12.23 -3.01 5.31
N LEU A 25 -11.69 -3.45 6.45
CA LEU A 25 -10.29 -3.87 6.57
C LEU A 25 -9.99 -5.09 5.70
N TYR A 26 -10.84 -6.13 5.71
CA TYR A 26 -10.66 -7.31 4.87
C TYR A 26 -10.73 -6.97 3.39
N VAL A 27 -11.68 -6.13 2.97
CA VAL A 27 -11.77 -5.65 1.59
C VAL A 27 -10.52 -4.86 1.20
N TYR A 28 -10.04 -3.98 2.08
CA TYR A 28 -8.82 -3.22 1.87
C TYR A 28 -7.58 -4.13 1.72
N ILE A 29 -7.42 -5.12 2.61
CA ILE A 29 -6.31 -6.09 2.54
C ILE A 29 -6.40 -6.90 1.26
N ALA A 30 -7.57 -7.42 0.90
CA ALA A 30 -7.76 -8.18 -0.33
C ALA A 30 -7.42 -7.36 -1.58
N ALA A 31 -7.86 -6.09 -1.63
CA ALA A 31 -7.51 -5.17 -2.70
C ALA A 31 -6.00 -4.89 -2.76
N ALA A 32 -5.36 -4.64 -1.60
CA ALA A 32 -3.93 -4.40 -1.52
C ALA A 32 -3.10 -5.60 -2.00
N VAL A 33 -3.46 -6.81 -1.57
CA VAL A 33 -2.84 -8.06 -2.03
C VAL A 33 -3.06 -8.25 -3.54
N GLY A 34 -4.29 -8.07 -4.02
CA GLY A 34 -4.62 -8.19 -5.44
C GLY A 34 -3.81 -7.22 -6.32
N VAL A 35 -3.75 -5.94 -5.95
CA VAL A 35 -2.94 -4.94 -6.68
C VAL A 35 -1.44 -5.27 -6.60
N SER A 36 -0.95 -5.73 -5.45
CA SER A 36 0.45 -6.14 -5.28
C SER A 36 0.80 -7.31 -6.19
N CYS A 37 -0.03 -8.35 -6.23
CA CYS A 37 0.13 -9.48 -7.14
C CYS A 37 0.10 -9.03 -8.60
N ILE A 38 -0.85 -8.17 -8.98
CA ILE A 38 -0.92 -7.63 -10.35
C ILE A 38 0.37 -6.88 -10.71
N GLN A 39 0.87 -6.02 -9.83
CA GLN A 39 2.11 -5.27 -10.10
C GLN A 39 3.36 -6.16 -10.14
N TYR A 40 3.39 -7.21 -9.32
CA TYR A 40 4.48 -8.18 -9.30
C TYR A 40 4.53 -9.04 -10.56
N LEU A 41 3.35 -9.48 -11.05
CA LEU A 41 3.21 -10.34 -12.21
C LEU A 41 3.21 -9.58 -13.55
N LYS A 42 2.99 -8.27 -13.52
CA LYS A 42 3.14 -7.44 -14.73
C LYS A 42 4.59 -7.50 -15.20
N GLY A 43 4.75 -7.73 -16.50
CA GLY A 43 6.04 -7.70 -17.18
C GLY A 43 6.72 -6.33 -17.10
N ALA A 44 7.88 -6.23 -17.72
CA ALA A 44 8.68 -5.02 -17.64
C ALA A 44 7.98 -3.80 -18.27
N LYS A 45 7.96 -2.69 -17.55
CA LYS A 45 7.57 -1.36 -18.01
C LYS A 45 8.70 -0.79 -18.89
N PRO A 46 8.44 -0.51 -20.18
CA PRO A 46 9.45 0.10 -21.03
C PRO A 46 9.66 1.56 -20.60
N LEU A 47 10.85 1.87 -20.09
CA LEU A 47 11.30 3.24 -19.80
C LEU A 47 12.69 3.42 -20.38
N TYR A 48 12.89 4.47 -21.18
CA TYR A 48 14.19 4.81 -21.78
C TYR A 48 14.86 3.67 -22.57
N GLY A 49 14.08 2.75 -23.14
CA GLY A 49 14.60 1.59 -23.88
C GLY A 49 14.96 0.39 -23.01
N GLU A 50 14.81 0.50 -21.68
CA GLU A 50 15.02 -0.60 -20.74
C GLU A 50 13.72 -1.07 -20.10
N GLY A 51 13.71 -2.33 -19.68
CA GLY A 51 12.58 -2.96 -19.02
C GLY A 51 12.71 -2.90 -17.51
N TYR A 52 11.86 -2.12 -16.84
CA TYR A 52 11.85 -2.01 -15.38
C TYR A 52 10.61 -2.61 -14.73
N THR A 53 10.67 -2.92 -13.45
CA THR A 53 9.49 -3.37 -12.71
C THR A 53 8.48 -2.23 -12.52
N HIS A 54 7.20 -2.59 -12.39
CA HIS A 54 6.14 -1.60 -12.11
C HIS A 54 6.17 -1.07 -10.67
N TYR A 55 6.92 -1.71 -9.77
CA TYR A 55 6.95 -1.43 -8.33
C TYR A 55 8.28 -0.80 -7.89
N ASN A 56 8.84 0.09 -8.71
CA ASN A 56 10.15 0.72 -8.46
C ASN A 56 10.24 1.44 -7.10
N ASN A 57 9.16 2.09 -6.66
CA ASN A 57 9.10 2.73 -5.34
C ASN A 57 9.34 1.74 -4.19
N TYR A 58 8.90 0.49 -4.32
CA TYR A 58 9.22 -0.54 -3.34
C TYR A 58 10.69 -0.94 -3.39
N LEU A 59 11.26 -1.11 -4.59
CA LEU A 59 12.67 -1.48 -4.76
C LEU A 59 13.61 -0.42 -4.20
N ILE A 60 13.35 0.86 -4.47
CA ILE A 60 14.19 1.94 -3.98
C ILE A 60 14.20 2.03 -2.46
N PHE A 61 13.07 1.75 -1.80
CA PHE A 61 13.03 1.68 -0.33
C PHE A 61 13.74 0.44 0.20
N LYS A 62 13.49 -0.74 -0.38
CA LYS A 62 14.15 -2.00 -0.02
C LYS A 62 15.68 -1.90 -0.09
N TYR A 63 16.21 -1.30 -1.15
CA TYR A 63 17.66 -1.20 -1.35
C TYR A 63 18.29 0.01 -0.65
N SER A 64 17.50 1.04 -0.28
CA SER A 64 18.05 2.22 0.42
C SER A 64 18.78 1.85 1.72
N PHE A 65 18.23 0.92 2.51
CA PHE A 65 18.87 0.42 3.72
C PHE A 65 20.19 -0.30 3.42
N LEU A 66 20.19 -1.21 2.43
CA LEU A 66 21.38 -1.98 2.05
C LEU A 66 22.49 -1.09 1.48
N ASN A 67 22.13 -0.09 0.66
CA ASN A 67 23.09 0.88 0.14
C ASN A 67 23.67 1.75 1.27
N LEU A 68 22.84 2.16 2.24
CA LEU A 68 23.31 2.91 3.41
C LEU A 68 24.30 2.08 4.23
N LEU A 69 23.95 0.82 4.52
CA LEU A 69 24.80 -0.09 5.30
C LEU A 69 26.13 -0.40 4.57
N ALA A 70 26.09 -0.49 3.24
CA ALA A 70 27.27 -0.66 2.41
C ALA A 70 28.11 0.62 2.21
N GLY A 71 27.72 1.75 2.83
CA GLY A 71 28.39 3.04 2.66
C GLY A 71 28.30 3.61 1.24
N LYS A 72 27.34 3.13 0.43
CA LYS A 72 27.11 3.64 -0.93
C LYS A 72 26.38 4.97 -0.87
N ASN A 73 26.71 5.86 -1.80
CA ASN A 73 25.98 7.11 -1.96
C ASN A 73 24.52 6.82 -2.33
N LEU A 74 23.58 7.27 -1.49
CA LEU A 74 22.16 7.06 -1.74
C LEU A 74 21.64 7.94 -2.89
N TYR A 75 22.26 9.09 -3.13
CA TYR A 75 21.79 10.14 -4.03
C TYR A 75 22.38 10.05 -5.44
N VAL A 76 22.72 8.84 -5.87
CA VAL A 76 23.13 8.53 -7.25
C VAL A 76 22.22 7.47 -7.85
N THR A 77 22.33 7.26 -9.15
CA THR A 77 21.60 6.21 -9.87
C THR A 77 22.14 4.82 -9.51
N HIS A 78 21.24 3.87 -9.23
CA HIS A 78 21.55 2.45 -9.00
C HIS A 78 20.71 1.58 -9.96
N PRO A 79 20.97 1.63 -11.28
CA PRO A 79 20.09 1.05 -12.31
C PRO A 79 19.90 -0.47 -12.17
N GLU A 80 20.83 -1.17 -11.53
CA GLU A 80 20.73 -2.59 -11.22
C GLU A 80 19.73 -2.92 -10.10
N GLN A 81 19.28 -1.90 -9.36
CA GLN A 81 18.39 -2.03 -8.19
C GLN A 81 17.04 -1.34 -8.42
N TYR A 82 17.05 -0.13 -8.97
CA TYR A 82 15.89 0.73 -9.19
C TYR A 82 16.25 1.86 -10.17
N TYR A 83 15.28 2.39 -10.90
CA TYR A 83 15.55 3.42 -11.91
C TYR A 83 15.36 4.86 -11.41
N ASP A 84 14.53 5.09 -10.38
CA ASP A 84 14.32 6.42 -9.81
C ASP A 84 15.48 6.84 -8.87
N LEU A 85 15.73 8.14 -8.78
CA LEU A 85 16.67 8.68 -7.79
C LEU A 85 16.09 8.64 -6.38
N PHE A 86 16.90 8.27 -5.39
CA PHE A 86 16.48 8.31 -3.98
C PHE A 86 16.44 9.76 -3.49
N LYS A 87 15.35 10.15 -2.84
CA LYS A 87 15.07 11.55 -2.46
C LYS A 87 14.87 11.76 -0.95
N TYR A 88 15.09 10.73 -0.15
CA TYR A 88 14.79 10.75 1.28
C TYR A 88 16.08 10.87 2.12
N SER A 89 15.96 11.12 3.42
CA SER A 89 17.13 11.24 4.30
C SER A 89 17.78 9.88 4.57
N PRO A 90 19.06 9.85 5.00
CA PRO A 90 19.69 8.61 5.44
C PRO A 90 18.97 8.01 6.66
N THR A 91 18.36 8.82 7.52
CA THR A 91 17.52 8.35 8.62
C THR A 91 16.31 7.57 8.13
N PHE A 92 15.65 8.00 7.04
CA PHE A 92 14.57 7.23 6.43
C PHE A 92 15.09 5.87 5.95
N ALA A 93 16.21 5.85 5.22
CA ALA A 93 16.83 4.60 4.76
C ALA A 93 17.18 3.64 5.92
N LEU A 94 17.62 4.16 7.06
CA LEU A 94 17.90 3.36 8.26
C LEU A 94 16.63 2.68 8.83
N LEU A 95 15.47 3.34 8.73
CA LEU A 95 14.19 2.84 9.22
C LEU A 95 13.49 1.85 8.26
N MET A 96 14.06 1.61 7.07
CA MET A 96 13.54 0.65 6.09
C MET A 96 14.07 -0.79 6.28
N ALA A 97 14.82 -1.04 7.37
CA ALA A 97 15.39 -2.34 7.73
C ALA A 97 14.35 -3.40 8.12
#